data_AF-A0A5D0USX3-F1
#
_entry.id   AF-A0A5D0USX3-F1
#
_cell.length_a   1.000
_cell.length_b   1.000
_cell.length_c   1.000
_cell.angle_alpha   90.00
_cell.angle_beta   90.00
_cell.angle_gamma   90.00
#
_symmetry.space_group_name_H-M   'P 1'
#
loop_
_entity.id
_entity.type
_entity.pdbx_description
1 polymer ?
#
loop_
_entity_poly.entity_id
_entity_poly.type
_entity_poly.pdbx_seq_one_letter_code
_entity_poly.pdbx_strand_id
1 'polypeptide(L)' 'SPQAGSTGTPFLLLRTMLGLEPYEDDLIVDPVLPARFGRIELLDIPGRWGRMDAIGNVHVGNADTADA' A
#
# COMPACT_ATOMS: atom_id res chain seq x y z
N SER A 1 -18.92 -5.16 -18.35
CA SER A 1 -20.08 -4.31 -18.02
C SER A 1 -19.59 -2.91 -17.62
N PRO A 2 -20.44 -1.88 -17.49
CA PRO A 2 -20.04 -0.54 -17.01
C PRO A 2 -19.26 -0.55 -15.68
N GLN A 3 -19.37 -1.63 -14.91
CA GLN A 3 -18.71 -1.85 -13.63
C GLN A 3 -17.29 -2.43 -13.74
N ALA A 4 -16.83 -2.79 -14.95
CA ALA A 4 -15.52 -3.41 -15.17
C ALA A 4 -14.34 -2.53 -14.73
N GLY A 5 -14.49 -1.20 -14.81
CA GLY A 5 -13.47 -0.25 -14.32
C GLY A 5 -13.39 -0.18 -12.80
N SER A 6 -14.50 -0.37 -12.08
CA SER A 6 -14.54 -0.29 -10.61
C SER A 6 -13.89 -1.50 -9.94
N THR A 7 -13.76 -2.63 -10.63
CA THR A 7 -13.09 -3.83 -10.11
C THR A 7 -11.62 -3.57 -9.78
N GLY A 8 -10.97 -2.64 -10.47
CA GLY A 8 -9.57 -2.26 -10.21
C GLY A 8 -9.40 -1.20 -9.12
N THR A 9 -10.45 -0.46 -8.76
CA THR A 9 -10.37 0.66 -7.79
C THR A 9 -9.84 0.24 -6.42
N PRO A 10 -10.26 -0.90 -5.82
CA PRO A 10 -9.70 -1.34 -4.55
C PRO A 10 -8.19 -1.59 -4.62
N PHE A 11 -7.71 -2.20 -5.72
CA PHE A 11 -6.29 -2.45 -5.92
C PHE A 11 -5.51 -1.14 -6.14
N LEU A 12 -6.07 -0.19 -6.89
CA LEU A 12 -5.45 1.13 -7.08
C LEU A 12 -5.31 1.89 -5.76
N LEU A 13 -6.33 1.83 -4.90
CA LEU A 13 -6.27 2.42 -3.57
C LEU A 13 -5.15 1.78 -2.72
N LEU A 14 -5.06 0.45 -2.72
CA LEU A 14 -4.01 -0.29 -2.01
C LEU A 14 -2.61 0.05 -2.56
N ARG A 15 -2.47 0.11 -3.89
CA ARG A 15 -1.22 0.52 -4.56
C ARG A 15 -0.75 1.87 -4.05
N THR A 16 -1.65 2.84 -3.96
CA THR A 16 -1.34 4.19 -3.49
C THR A 16 -0.98 4.21 -2.00
N MET A 17 -1.74 3.53 -1.14
CA MET A 17 -1.47 3.54 0.31
C MET A 17 -0.18 2.80 0.69
N LEU A 18 0.15 1.72 -0.02
CA LEU A 18 1.35 0.93 0.21
C LEU A 18 2.58 1.44 -0.57
N GLY A 19 2.42 2.49 -1.39
CA GLY A 19 3.50 3.05 -2.20
C GLY A 19 4.13 2.03 -3.16
N LEU A 20 3.31 1.16 -3.76
CA LEU A 20 3.83 0.07 -4.59
C LEU A 20 4.37 0.61 -5.91
N GLU A 21 5.68 0.50 -6.08
CA GLU A 21 6.37 0.89 -7.31
C GLU A 21 7.23 -0.25 -7.84
N PRO A 22 6.96 -0.76 -9.05
CA PRO A 22 7.72 -1.87 -9.60
C PRO A 22 9.00 -1.36 -10.27
N TYR A 23 10.17 -1.72 -9.74
CA TYR A 23 11.48 -1.24 -10.20
C TYR A 23 12.35 -2.42 -10.65
N GLU A 24 12.69 -2.50 -11.93
CA GLU A 24 13.39 -3.67 -12.51
C GLU A 24 12.76 -4.98 -12.01
N ASP A 25 13.51 -5.93 -11.48
CA ASP A 25 12.97 -7.19 -10.94
C ASP A 25 12.46 -7.09 -9.49
N ASP A 26 12.40 -5.89 -8.92
CA ASP A 26 11.97 -5.63 -7.55
C ASP A 26 10.59 -4.94 -7.48
N LEU A 27 9.96 -5.06 -6.30
CA LEU A 27 8.79 -4.29 -5.89
C LEU A 27 9.14 -3.44 -4.69
N ILE A 28 9.16 -2.12 -4.87
CA ILE A 28 9.35 -1.17 -3.78
C ILE A 28 8.02 -1.04 -3.02
N VAL A 29 8.12 -1.07 -1.69
CA VAL A 29 6.99 -0.88 -0.77
C VAL A 29 7.35 0.27 0.19
N ASP A 30 6.67 1.40 0.04
CA ASP A 30 6.86 2.61 0.86
C ASP A 30 5.50 3.09 1.41
N PRO A 31 5.02 2.49 2.50
CA PRO A 31 3.65 2.67 2.96
C PRO A 31 3.45 4.03 3.65
N VAL A 32 2.47 4.78 3.17
CA VAL A 32 2.01 6.04 3.79
C VAL A 32 0.56 5.87 4.23
N LEU A 33 0.39 5.33 5.45
CA LEU A 33 -0.93 5.01 5.99
C LEU A 33 -1.48 6.17 6.84
N PRO A 34 -2.72 6.63 6.59
CA PRO A 34 -3.42 7.54 7.50
C PRO A 34 -3.58 6.91 8.90
N ALA A 35 -3.47 7.71 9.96
CA ALA A 35 -3.48 7.23 11.35
C ALA A 35 -4.72 6.40 11.76
N ARG A 36 -5.85 6.55 11.07
CA ARG A 36 -7.05 5.73 11.30
C ARG A 36 -6.87 4.25 10.91
N PHE A 37 -5.86 3.94 10.10
CA PHE A 37 -5.51 2.57 9.73
C PHE A 37 -4.41 2.09 10.67
N GLY A 38 -4.51 0.83 11.15
CA GLY A 38 -3.46 0.22 11.97
C GLY A 38 -2.39 -0.43 11.10
N ARG A 39 -2.78 -1.48 10.38
CA ARG A 39 -1.93 -2.27 9.49
C ARG A 39 -2.71 -2.62 8.22
N ILE A 40 -2.04 -2.56 7.08
CA ILE A 40 -2.57 -3.00 5.79
C ILE A 40 -1.58 -3.99 5.19
N GLU A 41 -2.11 -5.09 4.67
CA GLU A 41 -1.34 -6.14 4.02
C GLU A 41 -1.95 -6.47 2.68
N LEU A 42 -1.10 -6.54 1.67
CA LEU A 42 -1.44 -7.12 0.38
C LEU A 42 -0.50 -8.30 0.14
N LEU A 43 -1.08 -9.49 0.15
CA LEU A 43 -0.33 -10.75 0.14
C LEU A 43 -0.21 -11.33 -1.26
N ASP A 44 0.82 -12.14 -1.47
CA ASP A 44 1.01 -12.99 -2.64
C ASP A 44 0.96 -12.22 -3.99
N ILE A 45 1.46 -10.98 -4.01
CA ILE A 45 1.46 -10.11 -5.19
C ILE A 45 2.33 -10.76 -6.28
N PRO A 46 1.76 -11.16 -7.42
CA PRO A 46 2.54 -11.72 -8.51
C PRO A 46 3.20 -10.60 -9.34
N GLY A 47 4.42 -10.85 -9.82
CA GLY A 47 5.11 -9.98 -10.77
C GLY A 47 6.49 -10.49 -11.18
N ARG A 48 7.31 -9.61 -11.73
CA ARG A 48 8.72 -9.90 -12.08
C ARG A 48 9.60 -10.18 -10.86
N TRP A 49 9.21 -9.62 -9.72
CA TRP A 49 9.69 -9.94 -8.38
C TRP A 49 9.23 -11.31 -7.84
N GLY A 50 8.65 -12.16 -8.69
CA GLY A 50 8.07 -13.44 -8.27
C GLY A 50 6.75 -13.24 -7.52
N ARG A 51 6.71 -13.69 -6.25
CA ARG A 51 5.56 -13.54 -5.37
C ARG A 51 6.02 -12.92 -4.06
N MET A 52 5.47 -11.77 -3.71
CA MET A 52 5.86 -11.00 -2.54
C MET A 52 4.64 -10.46 -1.79
N ASP A 53 4.82 -10.24 -0.50
CA ASP A 53 3.87 -9.54 0.35
C ASP A 53 4.27 -8.07 0.50
N ALA A 54 3.28 -7.17 0.55
CA ALA A 54 3.48 -5.77 0.90
C ALA A 54 2.76 -5.46 2.21
N ILE A 55 3.51 -4.94 3.18
CA ILE A 55 3.04 -4.70 4.54
C ILE A 55 3.26 -3.23 4.89
N GLY A 56 2.20 -2.53 5.26
CA GLY A 56 2.24 -1.18 5.79
C GLY A 56 1.72 -1.14 7.21
N ASN A 57 2.41 -0.42 8.09
CA ASN A 57 1.93 -0.07 9.41
C ASN A 57 1.85 1.45 9.51
N VAL A 58 0.97 1.96 10.37
CA VAL A 58 1.03 3.37 10.74
C VAL A 58 2.38 3.65 11.40
N HIS A 59 3.13 4.59 10.85
CA HIS A 59 4.25 5.18 11.56
C HIS A 59 3.69 6.18 12.56
N VAL A 60 3.81 5.87 13.86
CA VAL A 60 3.59 6.85 14.93
C VAL A 60 4.80 7.79 14.96
N GLY A 61 4.98 8.58 13.90
CA GLY A 61 6.05 9.55 13.79
C GLY A 61 5.63 10.87 14.43
N ASN A 62 5.95 11.06 15.72
CA ASN A 62 5.95 12.31 16.50
C ASN A 62 4.78 13.32 16.28
N ALA A 63 3.64 12.87 15.77
CA ALA A 63 2.46 13.71 15.50
C ALA A 63 1.81 14.23 16.79
N ASP A 64 2.21 13.71 17.96
CA ASP A 64 1.76 14.17 19.27
C ASP A 64 2.43 15.49 19.74
N THR A 65 3.44 16.02 19.04
CA THR A 65 4.11 17.28 19.46
C THR A 65 3.51 18.55 18.82
N ALA A 66 2.62 18.42 17.82
CA ALA A 66 2.10 19.58 17.09
C ALA A 66 0.69 20.05 17.54
N ASP A 67 0.11 19.42 18.57
CA ASP A 67 -1.26 19.72 19.04
C ASP A 67 -1.31 19.99 20.56
N ALA A 68 -0.30 20.71 21.09
CA ALA A 68 -0.24 21.18 22.48
C ALA A 68 -0.12 22.71 22.57
#